data_AF-A0A419RSX2-F1
#
_entry.id   AF-A0A419RSX2-F1
#
_cell.length_a   1.000
_cell.length_b   1.000
_cell.length_c   1.000
_cell.angle_alpha   90.00
_cell.angle_beta   90.00
_cell.angle_gamma   90.00
#
_symmetry.space_group_name_H-M   'P 1'
#
loop_
_entity.id
_entity.type
_entity.pdbx_description
1 polymer ?
#
loop_
_entity_poly.entity_id
_entity_poly.type
_entity_poly.pdbx_seq_one_letter_code
_entity_poly.pdbx_strand_id
1 'polypeptide(L)'
;MTPQEFARHSWQDSAPAPTLPSLDTLRARSDAFRRKIVRRNWIEYAAGIFVIVMFTAMALLIPVTALRVGAAMVVAGTLVLLWQLHRRASPLTSAEHGGALSLLEYERRELIRQRDALDSVFTWYLLPLLPGMLVVMATPWLSMPVAEWQLPPVGVAMRIGAALAVFGAVYLVNKLAARRLQERIAEIDMLRA
;
A
#
# COMPACT_ATOMS: atom_id res chain seq x y z
N MET A 1 -18.41 54.00 -10.94
CA MET A 1 -17.61 53.37 -9.88
C MET A 1 -16.23 54.00 -9.91
N THR A 2 -15.85 54.70 -8.85
CA THR A 2 -14.52 55.31 -8.74
C THR A 2 -13.46 54.24 -8.44
N PRO A 3 -12.17 54.49 -8.76
CA PRO A 3 -11.09 53.55 -8.45
C PRO A 3 -11.02 53.17 -6.95
N GLN A 4 -11.39 54.10 -6.06
CA GLN A 4 -11.44 53.87 -4.62
C GLN A 4 -12.61 52.97 -4.20
N GLU A 5 -13.77 53.12 -4.85
CA GLU A 5 -14.92 52.23 -4.63
C GLU A 5 -14.61 50.81 -5.11
N PHE A 6 -13.94 50.66 -6.25
CA PHE A 6 -13.49 49.36 -6.76
C PHE A 6 -12.48 48.69 -5.81
N ALA A 7 -11.48 49.44 -5.33
CA ALA A 7 -10.51 48.93 -4.35
C ALA A 7 -11.19 48.50 -3.04
N ARG A 8 -12.11 49.31 -2.51
CA ARG A 8 -12.88 48.98 -1.29
C ARG A 8 -13.76 47.75 -1.47
N HIS A 9 -14.48 47.64 -2.59
CA HIS A 9 -15.30 46.46 -2.89
C HIS A 9 -14.43 45.21 -3.03
N SER A 10 -13.33 45.29 -3.78
CA SER A 10 -12.43 44.15 -3.97
C SER A 10 -11.81 43.63 -2.66
N TRP A 11 -11.55 44.52 -1.69
CA TRP A 11 -11.00 44.14 -0.39
C TRP A 11 -12.07 43.58 0.56
N GLN A 12 -13.32 44.04 0.44
CA GLN A 12 -14.46 43.51 1.21
C GLN A 12 -14.98 42.18 0.65
N ASP A 13 -14.88 41.99 -0.66
CA ASP A 13 -15.23 40.75 -1.38
C ASP A 13 -14.08 39.73 -1.35
N SER A 14 -12.90 40.11 -0.85
CA SER A 14 -11.78 39.19 -0.63
C SER A 14 -12.16 38.23 0.50
N ALA A 15 -12.53 36.99 0.13
CA ALA A 15 -12.78 35.92 1.09
C ALA A 15 -11.60 35.82 2.07
N PRO A 16 -11.85 35.60 3.38
CA PRO A 16 -10.79 35.43 4.36
C PRO A 16 -9.82 34.35 3.88
N ALA A 17 -8.53 34.69 3.82
CA ALA A 17 -7.50 33.71 3.50
C ALA A 17 -7.64 32.50 4.45
N PRO A 18 -7.53 31.26 3.96
CA PRO A 18 -7.64 30.07 4.81
C PRO A 18 -6.68 30.19 5.99
N THR A 19 -7.20 30.26 7.21
CA THR A 19 -6.35 30.35 8.40
C THR A 19 -5.60 29.04 8.57
N LEU A 20 -4.28 29.08 8.46
CA LEU A 20 -3.43 27.91 8.69
C LEU A 20 -3.68 27.34 10.09
N PRO A 21 -3.85 26.01 10.24
CA PRO A 21 -3.96 25.37 11.56
C PRO A 21 -2.72 25.65 12.42
N SER A 22 -2.89 25.63 13.75
CA SER A 22 -1.76 25.82 14.66
C SER A 22 -0.68 24.74 14.45
N LEU A 23 0.58 25.12 14.66
CA LEU A 23 1.74 24.24 14.48
C LEU A 23 1.63 22.94 15.29
N ASP A 24 1.11 23.03 16.52
CA ASP A 24 0.93 21.87 17.40
C ASP A 24 -0.14 20.90 16.86
N THR A 25 -1.21 21.43 16.27
CA THR A 25 -2.24 20.60 15.63
C THR A 25 -1.69 19.86 14.41
N LEU A 26 -0.88 20.52 13.59
CA LEU A 26 -0.23 19.91 12.42
C LEU A 26 0.76 18.82 12.84
N ARG A 27 1.57 19.07 13.88
CA ARG A 27 2.50 18.08 14.43
C ARG A 27 1.77 16.84 14.95
N ALA A 28 0.71 17.02 15.74
CA ALA A 28 -0.08 15.92 16.28
C ALA A 28 -0.72 15.05 15.18
N ARG A 29 -1.23 15.67 14.10
CA ARG A 29 -1.76 14.95 12.92
C ARG A 29 -0.68 14.17 12.19
N SER A 30 0.48 14.79 11.95
CA SER A 30 1.63 14.16 11.31
C SER A 30 2.13 12.94 12.10
N ASP A 31 2.23 13.06 13.42
CA ASP A 31 2.67 11.96 14.29
C ASP A 31 1.66 10.81 14.32
N ALA A 32 0.36 11.10 14.36
CA ALA A 32 -0.68 10.07 14.30
C ALA A 32 -0.63 9.31 12.98
N PHE A 33 -0.40 10.01 11.87
CA PHE A 33 -0.22 9.40 10.55
C PHE A 33 1.02 8.52 10.50
N ARG A 34 2.17 9.01 11.00
CA ARG A 34 3.42 8.24 11.09
C ARG A 34 3.24 6.98 11.92
N ARG A 35 2.60 7.05 13.09
CA ARG A 35 2.30 5.86 13.93
C ARG A 35 1.48 4.82 13.17
N LYS A 36 0.49 5.26 12.39
CA LYS A 36 -0.33 4.36 11.56
C LYS A 36 0.50 3.64 10.49
N ILE A 37 1.41 4.35 9.82
CA ILE A 37 2.31 3.75 8.83
C ILE A 37 3.23 2.73 9.49
N VAL A 38 3.87 3.08 10.61
CA VAL A 38 4.78 2.18 11.33
C VAL A 38 4.06 0.91 11.75
N ARG A 39 2.84 1.03 12.33
CA ARG A 39 2.04 -0.12 12.73
C ARG A 39 1.67 -1.01 11.54
N ARG A 40 1.25 -0.41 10.40
CA ARG A 40 0.95 -1.15 9.16
C ARG A 40 2.18 -1.92 8.70
N ASN A 41 3.31 -1.25 8.57
CA ASN A 41 4.54 -1.87 8.09
C ASN A 41 4.96 -3.03 9.01
N TRP A 42 4.82 -2.89 10.34
CA TRP A 42 5.11 -3.97 11.28
C TRP A 42 4.23 -5.21 11.08
N ILE A 43 2.93 -5.02 10.85
CA ILE A 43 2.00 -6.12 10.55
C ILE A 43 2.40 -6.79 9.23
N GLU A 44 2.78 -6.02 8.21
CA GLU A 44 3.20 -6.55 6.92
C GLU A 44 4.52 -7.33 7.01
N TYR A 45 5.49 -6.88 7.83
CA TYR A 45 6.70 -7.66 8.12
C TYR A 45 6.38 -8.97 8.84
N ALA A 46 5.54 -8.94 9.87
CA ALA A 46 5.12 -10.14 10.59
C ALA A 46 4.40 -11.14 9.67
N ALA A 47 3.50 -10.64 8.80
CA ALA A 47 2.84 -11.45 7.80
C ALA A 47 3.83 -12.04 6.77
N GLY A 48 4.80 -11.25 6.30
CA GLY A 48 5.84 -11.72 5.38
C GLY A 48 6.71 -12.83 5.99
N ILE A 49 7.14 -12.67 7.25
CA ILE A 49 7.89 -13.70 7.98
C ILE A 49 7.05 -14.98 8.09
N PHE A 50 5.78 -14.86 8.45
CA PHE A 50 4.86 -15.99 8.51
C PHE A 50 4.74 -16.73 7.17
N VAL A 51 4.56 -16.00 6.07
CA VAL A 51 4.51 -16.58 4.71
C VAL A 51 5.81 -17.31 4.39
N ILE A 52 6.98 -16.72 4.67
CA ILE A 52 8.28 -17.35 4.44
C ILE A 52 8.39 -18.66 5.20
N VAL A 53 8.07 -18.67 6.51
CA VAL A 53 8.16 -19.88 7.35
C VAL A 53 7.22 -20.96 6.84
N MET A 54 5.96 -20.62 6.56
CA MET A 54 4.94 -21.57 6.12
C MET A 54 5.29 -22.21 4.77
N PHE A 55 5.68 -21.42 3.77
CA PHE A 55 6.04 -21.94 2.45
C PHE A 55 7.38 -22.68 2.44
N THR A 56 8.33 -22.27 3.29
CA THR A 56 9.58 -23.03 3.47
C THR A 56 9.30 -24.40 4.08
N ALA A 57 8.47 -24.47 5.13
CA ALA A 57 8.06 -25.75 5.72
C ALA A 57 7.32 -26.62 4.69
N MET A 58 6.42 -26.03 3.90
CA MET A 58 5.72 -26.72 2.81
C MET A 58 6.70 -27.33 1.79
N ALA A 59 7.71 -26.56 1.36
CA ALA A 59 8.72 -27.01 0.41
C ALA A 59 9.58 -28.16 0.97
N LEU A 60 9.90 -28.14 2.25
CA LEU A 60 10.73 -29.17 2.87
C LEU A 60 9.94 -30.46 3.16
N LEU A 61 8.74 -30.33 3.70
CA LEU A 61 7.96 -31.44 4.24
C LEU A 61 7.15 -32.20 3.18
N ILE A 62 6.76 -31.55 2.07
CA ILE A 62 5.91 -32.17 1.05
C ILE A 62 6.75 -32.59 -0.17
N PRO A 63 6.80 -33.89 -0.52
CA PRO A 63 7.66 -34.42 -1.58
C PRO A 63 7.03 -34.27 -2.98
N VAL A 64 6.49 -33.09 -3.31
CA VAL A 64 5.90 -32.79 -4.62
C VAL A 64 6.71 -31.70 -5.31
N THR A 65 7.39 -32.02 -6.41
CA THR A 65 8.33 -31.11 -7.08
C THR A 65 7.69 -29.78 -7.50
N ALA A 66 6.51 -29.83 -8.14
CA ALA A 66 5.80 -28.61 -8.56
C ALA A 66 5.49 -27.70 -7.37
N LEU A 67 5.07 -28.29 -6.25
CA LEU A 67 4.78 -27.56 -5.03
C LEU A 67 6.03 -26.92 -4.42
N ARG A 68 7.16 -27.63 -4.41
CA ARG A 68 8.45 -27.10 -3.94
C ARG A 68 8.90 -25.89 -4.75
N VAL A 69 8.79 -25.98 -6.07
CA VAL A 69 9.11 -24.88 -6.99
C VAL A 69 8.19 -23.69 -6.72
N GLY A 70 6.88 -23.91 -6.66
CA GLY A 70 5.91 -22.85 -6.37
C GLY A 70 6.14 -22.19 -5.02
N ALA A 71 6.42 -22.99 -3.98
CA ALA A 71 6.72 -22.48 -2.64
C ALA A 71 8.02 -21.67 -2.61
N ALA A 72 9.08 -22.12 -3.27
CA ALA A 72 10.32 -21.35 -3.39
C ALA A 72 10.11 -20.01 -4.12
N MET A 73 9.28 -20.00 -5.16
CA MET A 73 8.88 -18.78 -5.87
C MET A 73 8.08 -17.83 -4.97
N VAL A 74 7.15 -18.33 -4.15
CA VAL A 74 6.42 -17.50 -3.18
C VAL A 74 7.37 -16.89 -2.15
N VAL A 75 8.35 -17.66 -1.64
CA VAL A 75 9.37 -17.16 -0.71
C VAL A 75 10.20 -16.06 -1.37
N ALA A 76 10.68 -16.27 -2.60
CA ALA A 76 11.43 -15.27 -3.36
C ALA A 76 10.60 -13.99 -3.60
N GLY A 77 9.33 -14.14 -4.01
CA GLY A 77 8.38 -13.03 -4.15
C GLY A 77 8.16 -12.27 -2.84
N THR A 78 8.13 -13.00 -1.71
CA THR A 78 8.01 -12.42 -0.36
C THR A 78 9.25 -11.62 0.04
N LEU A 79 10.45 -12.09 -0.29
CA LEU A 79 11.65 -11.30 -0.05
C LEU A 79 11.67 -10.02 -0.90
N VAL A 80 11.25 -10.10 -2.16
CA VAL A 80 11.12 -8.92 -3.04
C VAL A 80 10.12 -7.92 -2.48
N LEU A 81 8.95 -8.37 -2.03
CA LEU A 81 7.94 -7.45 -1.48
C LEU A 81 8.39 -6.82 -0.16
N LEU A 82 9.08 -7.54 0.73
CA LEU A 82 9.65 -6.98 1.96
C LEU A 82 10.72 -5.92 1.67
N TRP A 83 11.58 -6.17 0.67
CA TRP A 83 12.57 -5.19 0.22
C TRP A 83 11.90 -3.95 -0.38
N GLN A 84 10.88 -4.13 -1.23
CA GLN A 84 10.11 -3.01 -1.81
C GLN A 84 9.35 -2.24 -0.73
N LEU A 85 8.80 -2.93 0.27
CA LEU A 85 8.11 -2.31 1.40
C LEU A 85 9.06 -1.41 2.18
N HIS A 86 10.26 -1.91 2.50
CA HIS A 86 11.29 -1.12 3.16
C HIS A 86 11.66 0.12 2.32
N ARG A 87 11.84 -0.05 1.01
CA ARG A 87 12.24 1.03 0.11
C ARG A 87 11.14 2.08 -0.12
N ARG A 88 9.88 1.67 -0.24
CA ARG A 88 8.76 2.52 -0.72
C ARG A 88 7.84 3.02 0.38
N ALA A 89 7.78 2.34 1.53
CA ALA A 89 6.82 2.63 2.60
C ALA A 89 7.45 3.05 3.93
N SER A 90 8.77 3.02 4.07
CA SER A 90 9.46 3.51 5.29
C SER A 90 9.27 5.01 5.44
N PRO A 91 8.76 5.52 6.58
CA PRO A 91 8.48 6.95 6.76
C PRO A 91 9.71 7.82 6.49
N LEU A 92 9.52 8.99 5.90
CA LEU A 92 10.55 10.03 5.94
C LEU A 92 10.85 10.42 7.41
N THR A 93 12.05 10.95 7.65
CA THR A 93 12.41 11.58 8.94
C THR A 93 11.78 12.96 9.03
N SER A 94 11.03 13.21 10.10
CA SER A 94 10.34 14.48 10.35
C SER A 94 11.31 15.66 10.34
N ALA A 95 10.90 16.77 9.74
CA ALA A 95 11.60 18.05 9.88
C ALA A 95 11.40 18.57 11.32
N GLU A 96 12.29 18.17 12.23
CA GLU A 96 12.21 18.53 13.66
C GLU A 96 12.36 20.06 13.90
N HIS A 97 12.89 20.81 12.93
CA HIS A 97 13.29 22.21 13.10
C HIS A 97 12.61 23.21 12.13
N GLY A 98 11.41 22.91 11.63
CA GLY A 98 10.69 23.73 10.65
C GLY A 98 9.44 24.47 11.16
N GLY A 99 9.07 25.58 10.51
CA GLY A 99 7.79 26.29 10.69
C GLY A 99 6.60 25.62 9.98
N ALA A 100 5.38 26.14 10.14
CA ALA A 100 4.13 25.48 9.71
C ALA A 100 4.10 25.12 8.21
N LEU A 101 4.53 26.03 7.33
CA LEU A 101 4.62 25.77 5.89
C LEU A 101 5.60 24.64 5.54
N SER A 102 6.75 24.59 6.21
CA SER A 102 7.74 23.51 5.99
C SER A 102 7.24 22.15 6.48
N LEU A 103 6.41 22.13 7.53
CA LEU A 103 5.76 20.92 8.02
C LEU A 103 4.69 20.41 7.05
N LEU A 104 3.89 21.32 6.48
CA LEU A 104 2.89 20.99 5.44
C LEU A 104 3.55 20.44 4.17
N GLU A 105 4.66 21.02 3.73
CA GLU A 105 5.42 20.52 2.57
C GLU A 105 6.03 19.14 2.80
N TYR A 106 6.51 18.90 4.02
CA TYR A 106 6.99 17.60 4.43
C TYR A 106 5.84 16.56 4.44
N GLU A 107 4.71 16.90 5.07
CA GLU A 107 3.53 16.03 5.12
C GLU A 107 3.00 15.71 3.73
N ARG A 108 2.90 16.71 2.85
CA ARG A 108 2.50 16.54 1.45
C ARG A 108 3.40 15.54 0.71
N ARG A 109 4.72 15.66 0.86
CA ARG A 109 5.68 14.74 0.22
C ARG A 109 5.51 13.31 0.70
N GLU A 110 5.33 13.11 2.01
CA GLU A 110 5.09 11.77 2.56
C GLU A 110 3.75 11.19 2.08
N LEU A 111 2.68 12.00 2.02
CA LEU A 111 1.38 11.58 1.51
C LEU A 111 1.44 11.15 0.05
N ILE A 112 2.15 11.91 -0.81
CA ILE A 112 2.33 11.56 -2.23
C ILE A 112 3.06 10.22 -2.36
N ARG A 113 4.15 10.03 -1.61
CA ARG A 113 4.92 8.79 -1.66
C ARG A 113 4.11 7.58 -1.18
N GLN A 114 3.33 7.74 -0.11
CA GLN A 114 2.45 6.68 0.39
C GLN A 114 1.30 6.40 -0.59
N ARG A 115 0.70 7.43 -1.19
CA ARG A 115 -0.31 7.27 -2.24
C ARG A 115 0.25 6.47 -3.42
N ASP A 116 1.42 6.87 -3.94
CA ASP A 116 2.02 6.22 -5.10
C ASP A 116 2.44 4.78 -4.80
N ALA A 117 2.92 4.50 -3.57
CA ALA A 117 3.16 3.14 -3.11
C ALA A 117 1.87 2.31 -3.09
N LEU A 118 0.79 2.82 -2.51
CA LEU A 118 -0.50 2.12 -2.46
C LEU A 118 -1.15 1.96 -3.85
N ASP A 119 -0.99 2.96 -4.72
CA ASP A 119 -1.54 2.94 -6.07
C ASP A 119 -0.81 1.94 -6.98
N SER A 120 0.51 1.80 -6.79
CA SER A 120 1.33 0.83 -7.52
C SER A 120 1.42 -0.55 -6.86
N VAL A 121 0.59 -0.84 -5.83
CA VAL A 121 0.62 -2.08 -5.03
C VAL A 121 0.63 -3.35 -5.88
N PHE A 122 -0.06 -3.35 -7.02
CA PHE A 122 -0.08 -4.50 -7.90
C PHE A 122 1.33 -4.90 -8.33
N THR A 123 2.13 -3.96 -8.82
CA THR A 123 3.44 -4.24 -9.45
C THR A 123 4.51 -4.65 -8.45
N TRP A 124 4.51 -4.09 -7.24
CA TRP A 124 5.57 -4.34 -6.26
C TRP A 124 5.17 -5.28 -5.12
N TYR A 125 3.87 -5.49 -4.87
CA TYR A 125 3.36 -6.35 -3.80
C TYR A 125 2.73 -7.63 -4.34
N LEU A 126 1.74 -7.53 -5.23
CA LEU A 126 0.96 -8.70 -5.70
C LEU A 126 1.70 -9.48 -6.78
N LEU A 127 2.27 -8.78 -7.76
CA LEU A 127 2.94 -9.36 -8.92
C LEU A 127 4.12 -10.28 -8.53
N PRO A 128 4.98 -9.95 -7.55
CA PRO A 128 6.05 -10.87 -7.13
C PRO A 128 5.54 -12.20 -6.55
N LEU A 129 4.35 -12.22 -5.94
CA LEU A 129 3.76 -13.42 -5.33
C LEU A 129 2.99 -14.28 -6.34
N LEU A 130 2.42 -13.65 -7.37
CA LEU A 130 1.52 -14.25 -8.35
C LEU A 130 2.10 -15.51 -9.02
N PRO A 131 3.33 -15.49 -9.59
CA PRO A 131 3.89 -16.66 -10.27
C PRO A 131 3.99 -17.89 -9.37
N GLY A 132 4.48 -17.73 -8.14
CA GLY A 132 4.60 -18.84 -7.19
C GLY A 132 3.24 -19.38 -6.77
N MET A 133 2.28 -18.48 -6.52
CA MET A 133 0.90 -18.87 -6.21
C MET A 133 0.24 -19.64 -7.35
N LEU A 134 0.44 -19.22 -8.60
CA LEU A 134 -0.08 -19.94 -9.76
C LEU A 134 0.48 -21.36 -9.85
N VAL A 135 1.78 -21.56 -9.60
CA VAL A 135 2.39 -22.90 -9.60
C VAL A 135 1.86 -23.77 -8.46
N VAL A 136 1.71 -23.20 -7.25
CA VAL A 136 1.13 -23.92 -6.10
C VAL A 136 -0.30 -24.33 -6.38
N MET A 137 -1.12 -23.42 -6.94
CA MET A 137 -2.50 -23.74 -7.31
C MET A 137 -2.55 -24.76 -8.44
N ALA A 138 -1.66 -24.68 -9.43
CA ALA A 138 -1.59 -25.59 -10.57
C ALA A 138 -1.02 -26.98 -10.22
N THR A 139 -0.47 -27.16 -9.01
CA THR A 139 0.20 -28.41 -8.60
C THR A 139 -0.61 -29.69 -8.86
N PRO A 140 -1.92 -29.77 -8.61
CA PRO A 140 -2.72 -30.95 -8.93
C PRO A 140 -2.66 -31.33 -10.42
N TRP A 141 -2.72 -30.34 -11.32
CA TRP A 141 -2.64 -30.54 -12.78
C TRP A 141 -1.23 -30.81 -13.27
N LEU A 142 -0.22 -30.19 -12.65
CA LEU A 142 1.19 -30.42 -12.98
C LEU A 142 1.69 -31.79 -12.52
N SER A 143 0.94 -32.47 -11.65
CA SER A 143 1.28 -33.80 -11.13
C SER A 143 0.61 -34.94 -11.91
N MET A 144 -0.19 -34.64 -12.93
CA MET A 144 -0.92 -35.63 -13.74
C MET A 144 -0.74 -35.40 -15.25
N PRO A 145 -0.88 -36.44 -16.08
CA PRO A 145 -0.90 -36.29 -17.53
C PRO A 145 -2.00 -35.32 -18.00
N VAL A 146 -1.75 -34.58 -19.08
CA VAL A 146 -2.70 -33.59 -19.62
C VAL A 146 -4.05 -34.22 -20.00
N ALA A 147 -4.04 -35.47 -20.46
CA ALA A 147 -5.25 -36.21 -20.80
C ALA A 147 -6.18 -36.47 -19.60
N GLU A 148 -5.64 -36.40 -18.37
CA GLU A 148 -6.38 -36.65 -17.13
C GLU A 148 -6.84 -35.35 -16.45
N TRP A 149 -6.65 -34.20 -17.11
CA TRP A 149 -7.05 -32.92 -16.55
C TRP A 149 -8.56 -32.85 -16.37
N GLN A 150 -8.96 -32.71 -15.11
CA GLN A 150 -10.33 -32.55 -14.69
C GLN A 150 -10.53 -31.22 -14.00
N LEU A 151 -11.79 -30.82 -13.85
CA LEU A 151 -12.15 -29.71 -13.00
C LEU A 151 -11.67 -29.99 -11.57
N PRO A 152 -11.20 -28.95 -10.85
CA PRO A 152 -10.71 -29.14 -9.50
C PRO A 152 -11.87 -29.60 -8.61
N PRO A 153 -11.63 -30.52 -7.65
CA PRO A 153 -12.59 -30.81 -6.61
C PRO A 153 -13.05 -29.51 -5.93
N VAL A 154 -14.30 -29.46 -5.46
CA VAL A 154 -14.90 -28.25 -4.85
C VAL A 154 -13.99 -27.66 -3.76
N GLY A 155 -13.34 -28.51 -2.94
CA GLY A 155 -12.39 -28.05 -1.93
C GLY A 155 -11.16 -27.32 -2.49
N VAL A 156 -10.63 -27.75 -3.63
CA VAL A 156 -9.51 -27.08 -4.33
C VAL A 156 -10.01 -25.79 -4.98
N ALA A 157 -11.17 -25.82 -5.64
CA ALA A 157 -11.78 -24.64 -6.24
C ALA A 157 -12.04 -23.54 -5.19
N MET A 158 -12.53 -23.90 -4.01
CA MET A 158 -12.73 -22.96 -2.90
C MET A 158 -11.43 -22.32 -2.42
N ARG A 159 -10.32 -23.08 -2.34
CA ARG A 159 -9.01 -22.53 -1.95
C ARG A 159 -8.46 -21.55 -2.98
N ILE A 160 -8.60 -21.87 -4.26
CA ILE A 160 -8.24 -20.97 -5.37
C ILE A 160 -9.09 -19.70 -5.29
N GLY A 161 -10.41 -19.85 -5.17
CA GLY A 161 -11.34 -18.73 -5.03
C GLY A 161 -11.02 -17.84 -3.82
N ALA A 162 -10.72 -18.44 -2.67
CA ALA A 162 -10.32 -17.70 -1.47
C ALA A 162 -9.00 -16.95 -1.68
N ALA A 163 -8.00 -17.56 -2.31
CA ALA A 163 -6.74 -16.89 -2.62
C ALA A 163 -6.95 -15.69 -3.56
N LEU A 164 -7.74 -15.86 -4.63
CA LEU A 164 -8.10 -14.77 -5.55
C LEU A 164 -8.87 -13.65 -4.85
N ALA A 165 -9.81 -14.00 -3.96
CA ALA A 165 -10.55 -13.03 -3.17
C ALA A 165 -9.64 -12.22 -2.25
N VAL A 166 -8.66 -12.87 -1.60
CA VAL A 166 -7.65 -12.17 -0.78
C VAL A 166 -6.81 -11.22 -1.63
N PHE A 167 -6.30 -11.66 -2.78
CA PHE A 167 -5.54 -10.79 -3.69
C PHE A 167 -6.38 -9.59 -4.17
N GLY A 168 -7.63 -9.83 -4.54
CA GLY A 168 -8.58 -8.79 -4.94
C GLY A 168 -8.88 -7.81 -3.81
N ALA A 169 -9.13 -8.31 -2.60
CA ALA A 169 -9.38 -7.48 -1.43
C ALA A 169 -8.16 -6.61 -1.09
N VAL A 170 -6.94 -7.16 -1.11
CA VAL A 170 -5.70 -6.39 -0.91
C VAL A 170 -5.60 -5.30 -1.95
N TYR A 171 -5.80 -5.61 -3.24
CA TYR A 171 -5.76 -4.61 -4.31
C TYR A 171 -6.78 -3.48 -4.08
N LEU A 172 -8.04 -3.82 -3.82
CA LEU A 172 -9.12 -2.85 -3.62
C LEU A 172 -8.90 -1.96 -2.40
N VAL A 173 -8.55 -2.54 -1.25
CA VAL A 173 -8.30 -1.79 -0.01
C VAL A 173 -7.15 -0.80 -0.19
N ASN A 174 -6.08 -1.20 -0.88
CA ASN A 174 -4.94 -0.32 -1.17
C ASN A 174 -5.34 0.82 -2.13
N LYS A 175 -6.13 0.54 -3.18
CA LYS A 175 -6.64 1.59 -4.09
C LYS A 175 -7.58 2.56 -3.40
N LEU A 176 -8.47 2.08 -2.52
CA LEU A 176 -9.33 2.94 -1.70
C LEU A 176 -8.51 3.81 -0.74
N ALA A 177 -7.47 3.24 -0.12
CA ALA A 177 -6.56 3.99 0.72
C ALA A 177 -5.79 5.06 -0.06
N ALA A 178 -5.32 4.75 -1.28
CA ALA A 178 -4.66 5.71 -2.15
C ALA A 178 -5.57 6.91 -2.48
N ARG A 179 -6.86 6.66 -2.79
CA ARG A 179 -7.86 7.72 -3.01
C ARG A 179 -8.04 8.64 -1.80
N ARG A 180 -8.14 8.06 -0.59
CA ARG A 180 -8.23 8.85 0.66
C ARG A 180 -6.99 9.69 0.92
N LEU A 181 -5.80 9.23 0.51
CA LEU A 181 -4.59 10.04 0.60
C LEU A 181 -4.59 11.17 -0.42
N GLN A 182 -5.15 10.94 -1.62
CA GLN A 182 -5.29 11.99 -2.63
C GLN A 182 -6.19 13.14 -2.15
N GLU A 183 -7.29 12.84 -1.46
CA GLU A 183 -8.17 13.84 -0.85
C GLU A 183 -7.41 14.72 0.16
N ARG A 184 -6.55 14.13 1.00
CA ARG A 184 -5.71 14.87 1.96
C ARG A 184 -4.65 15.73 1.28
N ILE A 185 -4.08 15.26 0.17
CA ILE A 185 -3.12 16.05 -0.62
C ILE A 185 -3.83 17.29 -1.17
N ALA A 186 -5.07 17.14 -1.67
CA ALA A 186 -5.87 18.26 -2.15
C ALA A 186 -6.20 19.28 -1.05
N GLU A 187 -6.51 18.82 0.17
CA GLU A 187 -6.70 19.68 1.35
C GLU A 187 -5.44 20.52 1.64
N ILE A 188 -4.27 19.89 1.67
CA ILE A 188 -3.01 20.61 1.91
C ILE A 188 -2.69 21.58 0.76
N ASP A 189 -3.00 21.22 -0.49
CA ASP A 189 -2.79 22.09 -1.64
C ASP A 189 -3.69 23.34 -1.59
N MET A 190 -4.92 23.23 -1.09
CA MET A 190 -5.80 24.39 -0.85
C MET A 190 -5.31 25.28 0.30
N LEU A 191 -4.73 24.72 1.36
CA LEU A 191 -4.19 25.49 2.49
C LEU A 191 -2.89 26.24 2.14
N ARG A 192 -2.24 25.89 1.02
CA ARG A 192 -1.01 26.53 0.53
C ARG A 192 -1.27 27.59 -0.55
N ALA A 193 -2.46 27.60 -1.15
CA ALA A 193 -2.87 28.54 -2.21
C ALA A 193 -3.27 29.90 -1.61
#